data_AF-A0AB37Z484-F1
#
_entry.id   AF-A0AB37Z484-F1
#
_cell.length_a   1.000
_cell.length_b   1.000
_cell.length_c   1.000
_cell.angle_alpha   90.00
_cell.angle_beta   90.00
_cell.angle_gamma   90.00
#
_symmetry.space_group_name_H-M   'P 1'
#
loop_
_entity.id
_entity.type
_entity.pdbx_description
1 polymer ?
#
loop_
_entity_poly.entity_id
_entity_poly.type
_entity_poly.pdbx_seq_one_letter_code
_entity_poly.pdbx_strand_id
1 'polypeptide(L)'
;MSNAPAIATVAGDAIDLLTATCEQLDMQAATLRAIRKAYPEVFAEMSDTVRSGLLDTRHLSDLGLNAVTDWREYLAEQASELTAQLDYATENAGGAQ
;
A
#
# COMPACT_ATOMS: atom_id res chain seq x y z
N MET A 1 -25.31 25.26 -13.44
CA MET A 1 -24.73 24.05 -14.05
C MET A 1 -24.21 23.19 -12.92
N SER A 2 -24.63 21.93 -12.80
CA SER A 2 -24.25 21.07 -11.67
C SER A 2 -22.80 20.61 -11.82
N ASN A 3 -22.00 20.72 -10.76
CA ASN A 3 -20.62 20.21 -10.68
C ASN A 3 -20.55 18.68 -10.51
N ALA A 4 -21.68 17.99 -10.45
CA ALA A 4 -21.78 16.55 -10.20
C ALA A 4 -20.91 15.67 -11.14
N PRO A 5 -20.88 15.89 -12.47
CA PRO A 5 -20.06 15.04 -13.35
C PRO A 5 -18.56 15.26 -13.16
N ALA A 6 -18.11 16.49 -12.86
CA ALA A 6 -16.70 16.77 -12.61
C ALA A 6 -16.21 16.17 -11.28
N ILE A 7 -17.07 16.15 -10.26
CA ILE A 7 -16.75 15.56 -8.95
C ILE A 7 -16.67 14.03 -9.03
N ALA A 8 -17.56 13.39 -9.79
CA ALA A 8 -17.52 11.94 -10.00
C ALA A 8 -16.23 11.48 -10.70
N THR A 9 -15.76 12.24 -11.70
CA THR A 9 -14.47 11.97 -12.36
C THR A 9 -13.29 12.10 -11.40
N VAL A 10 -13.25 13.17 -10.60
CA VAL A 10 -12.18 13.38 -9.61
C VAL A 10 -12.17 12.28 -8.54
N ALA A 11 -13.34 11.83 -8.09
CA ALA A 11 -13.45 10.72 -7.14
C ALA A 11 -12.96 9.40 -7.75
N GLY A 12 -13.30 9.13 -9.02
CA GLY A 12 -12.78 7.99 -9.77
C GLY A 12 -11.25 8.01 -9.88
N ASP A 13 -10.67 9.13 -10.31
CA ASP A 13 -9.21 9.29 -10.44
C ASP A 13 -8.49 9.10 -9.08
N ALA A 14 -9.11 9.56 -7.99
CA ALA A 14 -8.57 9.36 -6.64
C ALA A 14 -8.60 7.88 -6.21
N ILE A 15 -9.67 7.13 -6.53
CA ILE A 15 -9.75 5.68 -6.28
C ILE A 15 -8.67 4.93 -7.07
N ASP A 16 -8.48 5.28 -8.34
CA ASP A 16 -7.46 4.67 -9.19
C ASP A 16 -6.05 4.92 -8.64
N LEU A 17 -5.77 6.14 -8.20
CA LEU A 17 -4.49 6.49 -7.57
C LEU A 17 -4.25 5.72 -6.27
N LEU A 18 -5.26 5.61 -5.41
CA LEU A 18 -5.16 4.84 -4.17
C LEU A 18 -4.90 3.36 -4.46
N THR A 19 -5.58 2.79 -5.45
CA THR A 19 -5.41 1.39 -5.87
C THR A 19 -4.00 1.15 -6.41
N ALA A 20 -3.51 2.01 -7.31
CA ALA A 20 -2.15 1.91 -7.83
C ALA A 20 -1.09 2.06 -6.74
N THR A 21 -1.36 2.89 -5.72
CA THR A 21 -0.45 3.04 -4.57
C THR A 21 -0.40 1.77 -3.72
N CYS A 22 -1.52 1.08 -3.51
CA CYS A 22 -1.56 -0.22 -2.84
C CYS A 22 -0.72 -1.28 -3.59
N GLU A 23 -0.75 -1.31 -4.92
CA GLU A 23 0.08 -2.21 -5.72
C GLU A 23 1.59 -1.92 -5.56
N GLN A 24 1.97 -0.64 -5.50
CA GLN A 24 3.35 -0.24 -5.24
C GLN A 24 3.82 -0.66 -3.84
N LEU A 25 2.95 -0.53 -2.83
CA LEU A 25 3.22 -1.01 -1.48
C LEU A 25 3.38 -2.54 -1.44
N ASP A 26 2.55 -3.28 -2.17
CA ASP A 26 2.66 -4.74 -2.28
C ASP A 26 4.01 -5.15 -2.93
N MET A 27 4.45 -4.43 -3.97
CA MET A 27 5.78 -4.62 -4.57
C MET A 27 6.94 -4.30 -3.61
N GLN A 28 6.81 -3.23 -2.83
CA GLN A 28 7.81 -2.86 -1.82
C GLN A 28 7.90 -3.92 -0.73
N ALA A 29 6.76 -4.43 -0.25
CA ALA A 29 6.71 -5.55 0.69
C ALA A 29 7.38 -6.81 0.12
N ALA A 30 7.13 -7.14 -1.16
CA ALA A 30 7.79 -8.26 -1.82
C ALA A 30 9.32 -8.12 -1.84
N THR A 31 9.82 -6.91 -2.10
CA THR A 31 11.25 -6.60 -2.11
C THR A 31 11.87 -6.75 -0.72
N LEU A 32 11.22 -6.23 0.33
CA LEU A 32 11.68 -6.39 1.72
C LEU A 32 11.69 -7.87 2.15
N ARG A 33 10.69 -8.65 1.75
CA ARG A 33 10.69 -10.12 1.97
C ARG A 33 11.83 -10.82 1.23
N ALA A 34 12.14 -10.38 0.00
CA ALA A 34 13.27 -10.92 -0.76
C ALA A 34 14.61 -10.60 -0.11
N ILE A 35 14.78 -9.35 0.38
CA ILE A 35 15.94 -8.96 1.19
C ILE A 35 16.04 -9.88 2.40
N ARG A 36 14.98 -10.03 3.20
CA ARG A 36 14.98 -10.93 4.36
C ARG A 36 15.30 -12.39 4.00
N LYS A 37 14.80 -12.89 2.87
CA LYS A 37 15.03 -14.29 2.42
C LYS A 37 16.47 -14.53 1.96
N ALA A 38 17.15 -13.52 1.44
CA ALA A 38 18.57 -13.61 1.09
C ALA A 38 19.50 -13.82 2.32
N TYR A 39 18.96 -13.75 3.53
CA TYR A 39 19.68 -13.84 4.80
C TYR A 39 19.38 -15.17 5.55
N PRO A 40 19.57 -16.38 4.97
CA PRO A 40 20.64 -17.29 5.47
C PRO A 40 21.08 -18.43 4.50
N GLU A 41 22.37 -18.79 4.37
CA GLU A 41 23.02 -19.87 5.15
C GLU A 41 24.50 -19.55 5.54
N VAL A 42 25.14 -18.58 4.89
CA VAL A 42 26.59 -18.27 5.05
C VAL A 42 26.91 -17.54 6.38
N PHE A 43 25.90 -17.19 7.17
CA PHE A 43 25.97 -16.33 8.35
C PHE A 43 26.76 -16.89 9.53
N ALA A 44 26.85 -18.22 9.65
CA ALA A 44 27.58 -18.86 10.74
C ALA A 44 29.10 -18.62 10.64
N GLU A 45 29.61 -18.37 9.43
CA GLU A 45 31.05 -18.30 9.15
C GLU A 45 31.57 -16.86 9.00
N MET A 46 30.70 -15.84 8.97
CA MET A 46 31.10 -14.44 8.76
C MET A 46 31.57 -13.74 10.04
N SER A 47 32.51 -12.80 9.91
CA SER A 47 33.03 -11.97 11.01
C SER A 47 31.93 -11.16 11.73
N ASP A 48 32.15 -10.86 13.02
CA ASP A 48 31.17 -10.21 13.91
C ASP A 48 30.65 -8.85 13.41
N THR A 49 31.51 -8.03 12.79
CA THR A 49 31.10 -6.71 12.25
C THR A 49 30.12 -6.84 11.08
N VAL A 50 30.36 -7.80 10.19
CA VAL A 50 29.48 -8.08 9.06
C VAL A 50 28.15 -8.65 9.56
N ARG A 51 28.20 -9.50 10.59
CA ARG A 51 27.00 -10.04 11.23
C ARG A 51 26.12 -8.94 11.84
N SER A 52 26.72 -7.94 12.49
CA SER A 52 25.98 -6.81 13.09
C SER A 52 25.19 -6.01 12.06
N GLY A 53 25.84 -5.50 11.00
CA GLY A 53 25.16 -4.68 9.99
C GLY A 53 24.05 -5.43 9.24
N LEU A 54 24.19 -6.75 9.11
CA LEU A 54 23.17 -7.60 8.50
C LEU A 54 21.97 -7.83 9.43
N LEU A 55 22.20 -7.95 10.75
CA LEU A 55 21.11 -7.97 11.74
C LEU A 55 20.35 -6.65 11.75
N ASP A 56 21.04 -5.51 11.64
CA ASP A 56 20.43 -4.18 11.53
C ASP A 56 19.58 -4.08 10.26
N THR A 57 20.08 -4.58 9.12
CA THR A 57 19.33 -4.57 7.85
C THR A 57 18.08 -5.44 7.92
N ARG A 58 18.14 -6.59 8.60
CA ARG A 58 16.98 -7.43 8.87
C ARG A 58 15.95 -6.71 9.76
N HIS A 59 16.42 -6.08 10.84
CA HIS A 59 15.55 -5.31 11.72
C HIS A 59 14.83 -4.17 10.98
N LEU A 60 15.56 -3.40 10.16
CA LEU A 60 14.99 -2.35 9.32
C LEU A 60 14.00 -2.91 8.29
N SER A 61 14.27 -4.09 7.72
CA SER A 61 13.36 -4.75 6.79
C SER A 61 12.05 -5.17 7.47
N ASP A 62 12.12 -5.71 8.70
CA ASP A 62 10.93 -6.08 9.48
C ASP A 62 10.12 -4.84 9.89
N LEU A 63 10.78 -3.74 10.29
CA LEU A 63 10.10 -2.46 10.56
C LEU A 63 9.42 -1.90 9.30
N GLY A 64 10.11 -1.95 8.16
CA GLY A 64 9.56 -1.53 6.87
C GLY A 64 8.37 -2.37 6.42
N LEU A 65 8.39 -3.68 6.67
CA LEU A 65 7.27 -4.57 6.34
C LEU A 65 6.02 -4.25 7.16
N ASN A 66 6.18 -3.95 8.45
CA ASN A 66 5.05 -3.54 9.29
C ASN A 66 4.47 -2.21 8.78
N ALA A 67 5.33 -1.20 8.56
CA ALA A 67 4.89 0.10 8.07
C ALA A 67 4.17 0.02 6.71
N VAL A 68 4.70 -0.77 5.76
CA VAL A 68 4.07 -0.98 4.45
C VAL A 68 2.70 -1.65 4.59
N THR A 69 2.57 -2.59 5.52
CA THR A 69 1.29 -3.28 5.79
C THR A 69 0.26 -2.30 6.36
N ASP A 70 0.63 -1.52 7.37
CA ASP A 70 -0.25 -0.53 8.01
C ASP A 70 -0.76 0.50 6.98
N TRP A 71 0.14 1.04 6.16
CA TRP A 71 -0.23 1.99 5.10
C TRP A 71 -1.12 1.36 4.04
N ARG A 72 -0.85 0.13 3.64
CA ARG A 72 -1.64 -0.58 2.63
C ARG A 72 -3.05 -0.86 3.12
N GLU A 73 -3.22 -1.25 4.38
CA GLU A 73 -4.54 -1.46 4.99
C GLU A 73 -5.32 -0.14 5.07
N TYR A 74 -4.67 0.94 5.54
CA TYR A 74 -5.29 2.26 5.60
C TYR A 74 -5.75 2.76 4.21
N LEU A 75 -4.89 2.68 3.19
CA LEU A 75 -5.24 3.13 1.84
C LEU A 75 -6.36 2.29 1.20
N ALA A 76 -6.40 0.98 1.47
CA ALA A 76 -7.47 0.11 1.02
C ALA A 76 -8.82 0.47 1.66
N GLU A 77 -8.82 0.79 2.96
CA GLU A 77 -10.03 1.27 3.66
C GLU A 77 -10.53 2.59 3.07
N GLN A 78 -9.64 3.56 2.83
CA GLN A 78 -9.99 4.84 2.23
C GLN A 78 -10.54 4.69 0.80
N ALA A 79 -9.96 3.80 -0.02
CA ALA A 79 -10.45 3.51 -1.36
C ALA A 79 -11.85 2.88 -1.32
N SER A 80 -12.08 1.93 -0.39
CA SER A 80 -13.38 1.30 -0.20
C SER A 80 -14.45 2.30 0.24
N GLU A 81 -14.12 3.20 1.17
CA GLU A 81 -15.05 4.24 1.64
C GLU A 81 -15.41 5.22 0.52
N LEU A 82 -14.41 5.69 -0.23
CA LEU A 82 -14.62 6.61 -1.35
C LEU A 82 -15.45 5.98 -2.48
N THR A 83 -15.24 4.68 -2.75
CA THR A 83 -16.06 3.92 -3.72
C THR A 83 -17.52 3.86 -3.28
N ALA A 84 -17.79 3.51 -2.03
CA ALA A 84 -19.16 3.46 -1.51
C ALA A 84 -19.86 4.82 -1.56
N GLN A 85 -19.13 5.91 -1.28
CA GLN A 85 -19.66 7.27 -1.39
C GLN A 85 -19.97 7.65 -2.85
N LEU A 86 -19.12 7.25 -3.79
CA LEU A 86 -19.33 7.49 -5.22
C LEU A 86 -20.53 6.71 -5.77
N ASP A 87 -20.67 5.44 -5.38
CA ASP A 87 -21.81 4.60 -5.77
C ASP A 87 -23.12 5.20 -5.24
N TYR A 88 -23.16 5.55 -3.95
CA TYR A 88 -24.33 6.21 -3.35
C TYR A 88 -24.68 7.53 -4.04
N ALA A 89 -23.69 8.37 -4.36
CA ALA A 89 -23.92 9.62 -5.06
C ALA A 89 -24.47 9.39 -6.48
N THR A 90 -23.99 8.36 -7.17
CA THR A 90 -24.40 8.00 -8.53
C THR A 90 -25.83 7.43 -8.54
N GLU A 91 -26.17 6.55 -7.60
CA GLU A 91 -27.52 6.01 -7.45
C GLU A 91 -28.56 7.09 -7.13
N ASN A 92 -28.23 8.01 -6.21
CA ASN A 92 -29.14 9.11 -5.87
C ASN A 92 -29.28 10.16 -6.99
N ALA A 93 -28.25 10.35 -7.81
CA ALA A 93 -28.34 11.20 -8.99
C ALA A 93 -29.14 10.55 -10.13
N GLY A 94 -29.15 9.21 -10.21
CA GLY A 94 -29.90 8.42 -11.20
C GLY A 94 -31.38 8.18 -10.85
N GLY A 95 -31.78 8.33 -9.58
CA GLY A 95 -33.16 8.10 -9.10
C GLY A 95 -34.16 9.25 -9.31
N ALA A 96 -33.77 10.33 -10.00
CA ALA A 96 -34.62 11.50 -10.25
C ALA A 96 -35.31 11.50 -11.64
N GLN A 97 -35.61 10.31 -12.19
CA GLN A 97 -36.42 10.15 -13.40
C GLN A 97 -37.76 9.47 -13.09
#